data_AF-A0A956V481-F1
#
_entry.id   AF-A0A956V481-F1
#
_cell.length_a   1.000
_cell.length_b   1.000
_cell.length_c   1.000
_cell.angle_alpha   90.00
_cell.angle_beta   90.00
_cell.angle_gamma   90.00
#
_symmetry.space_group_name_H-M   'P 1'
#
loop_
_entity.id
_entity.type
_entity.pdbx_description
1 polymer ?
#
loop_
_entity_poly.entity_id
_entity_poly.type
_entity_poly.pdbx_seq_one_letter_code
_entity_poly.pdbx_strand_id
1 'polypeptide(L)'
;MLYGLRSSMNPEAFQYHEGNVFPLATIDESDAKGFVEMKPQGNAIFPADEMESIARQMHQQTKELSQLDADMLDALCILWMQNARHPEDFITIDLDTFPQLRGLKPKKGGSGRRGGYEPEQRQEHADSLRRVSHLHLHMHELSFYRDNGSKTKPGRRETRRGVEGPAFFLTLMGQSRLDGSLDVDRIRLLPGPAFMLYLWGPGRQTALIDAKILRYNHHRQEPEKLLGRYLSWQWKIRSTKGTYSKPYRVSTLLKEARLELDTTRPGRTQQRLGKLLDTLKRDGVIRSWHYQNWSLDNAPARGWGEPWLRELVIIEPPESIVAYYMGNLRGALPDGKPAPLDE
;
A
#
# COMPACT_ATOMS: atom_id res chain seq x y z
N MET A 1 -9.63 1.51 -2.92
CA MET A 1 -8.80 1.16 -4.10
C MET A 1 -7.39 0.74 -3.70
N LEU A 2 -6.51 1.66 -3.25
CA LEU A 2 -5.10 1.37 -2.97
C LEU A 2 -4.90 0.26 -1.93
N TYR A 3 -5.76 0.22 -0.89
CA TYR A 3 -5.76 -0.88 0.07
C TYR A 3 -5.98 -2.24 -0.60
N GLY A 4 -7.09 -2.40 -1.34
CA GLY A 4 -7.40 -3.64 -2.05
C GLY A 4 -6.29 -4.07 -3.02
N LEU A 5 -5.67 -3.12 -3.73
CA LEU A 5 -4.53 -3.41 -4.60
C LEU A 5 -3.29 -3.88 -3.82
N ARG A 6 -2.94 -3.25 -2.68
CA ARG A 6 -1.85 -3.72 -1.80
C ARG A 6 -2.14 -5.13 -1.30
N SER A 7 -3.36 -5.38 -0.87
CA SER A 7 -3.80 -6.67 -0.35
C SER A 7 -3.75 -7.78 -1.40
N SER A 8 -3.92 -7.43 -2.69
CA SER A 8 -3.80 -8.38 -3.80
C SER A 8 -2.34 -8.69 -4.20
N MET A 9 -1.33 -8.01 -3.65
CA MET A 9 0.10 -8.31 -3.91
C MET A 9 0.56 -9.58 -3.20
N ASN A 10 -0.04 -10.71 -3.56
CA ASN A 10 0.34 -12.03 -3.10
C ASN A 10 -0.03 -13.08 -4.16
N PRO A 11 0.62 -14.27 -4.14
CA PRO A 11 0.45 -15.27 -5.18
C PRO A 11 -0.97 -15.83 -5.33
N GLU A 12 -1.75 -15.86 -4.25
CA GLU A 12 -3.07 -16.50 -4.21
C GLU A 12 -4.20 -15.61 -4.76
N ALA A 13 -3.95 -14.30 -4.82
CA ALA A 13 -4.96 -13.33 -5.24
C ALA A 13 -5.21 -13.32 -6.75
N PHE A 14 -4.20 -13.67 -7.55
CA PHE A 14 -4.27 -13.61 -9.02
C PHE A 14 -4.63 -14.96 -9.62
N GLN A 15 -5.75 -15.02 -10.32
CA GLN A 15 -6.28 -16.24 -10.90
C GLN A 15 -6.64 -16.04 -12.39
N TYR A 16 -6.69 -17.14 -13.14
CA TYR A 16 -7.28 -17.10 -14.48
C TYR A 16 -8.80 -17.11 -14.36
N HIS A 17 -9.45 -16.25 -15.15
CA HIS A 17 -10.90 -16.20 -15.24
C HIS A 17 -11.32 -16.46 -16.68
N GLU A 18 -12.45 -17.12 -16.85
CA GLU A 18 -13.02 -17.38 -18.17
C GLU A 18 -13.21 -16.06 -18.94
N GLY A 19 -12.73 -16.02 -20.19
CA GLY A 19 -12.76 -14.83 -21.03
C GLY A 19 -11.57 -13.86 -20.86
N ASN A 20 -10.68 -14.08 -19.89
CA ASN A 20 -9.46 -13.27 -19.73
C ASN A 20 -8.21 -14.11 -19.97
N VAL A 21 -7.30 -13.57 -20.79
CA VAL A 21 -6.03 -14.22 -21.14
C VAL A 21 -5.01 -14.08 -20.03
N PHE A 22 -5.00 -12.93 -19.34
CA PHE A 22 -4.07 -12.62 -18.27
C PHE A 22 -4.68 -12.86 -16.88
N PRO A 23 -3.85 -13.21 -15.88
CA PRO A 23 -4.36 -13.43 -14.54
C PRO A 23 -4.80 -12.11 -13.91
N LEU A 24 -5.89 -12.16 -13.14
CA LEU A 24 -6.48 -11.00 -12.49
C LEU A 24 -6.78 -11.26 -11.02
N ALA A 25 -6.83 -10.18 -10.23
CA ALA A 25 -7.29 -10.18 -8.85
C ALA A 25 -8.43 -9.18 -8.67
N THR A 26 -9.46 -9.56 -7.91
CA THR A 26 -10.62 -8.70 -7.67
C THR A 26 -10.30 -7.64 -6.62
N ILE A 27 -10.80 -6.43 -6.82
CA ILE A 27 -10.81 -5.34 -5.84
C ILE A 27 -12.28 -5.05 -5.52
N ASP A 28 -12.71 -5.35 -4.30
CA ASP A 28 -14.06 -5.05 -3.81
C ASP A 28 -13.97 -4.31 -2.47
N GLU A 29 -13.69 -3.02 -2.56
CA GLU A 29 -13.58 -2.11 -1.43
C GLU A 29 -14.73 -1.10 -1.45
N SER A 30 -15.06 -0.57 -0.27
CA SER A 30 -16.15 0.42 -0.16
C SER A 30 -15.96 1.67 -1.03
N ASP A 31 -14.71 2.04 -1.32
CA ASP A 31 -14.34 3.18 -2.17
C ASP A 31 -13.96 2.79 -3.60
N ALA A 32 -13.85 1.49 -3.93
CA ALA A 32 -13.50 1.04 -5.27
C ALA A 32 -13.89 -0.41 -5.56
N LYS A 33 -14.49 -0.65 -6.73
CA LYS A 33 -14.86 -1.98 -7.23
C LYS A 33 -14.31 -2.19 -8.63
N GLY A 34 -13.74 -3.36 -8.88
CA GLY A 34 -13.20 -3.77 -10.17
C GLY A 34 -12.17 -4.88 -10.04
N PHE A 35 -11.19 -4.91 -10.93
CA PHE A 35 -10.09 -5.86 -10.86
C PHE A 35 -8.76 -5.25 -11.29
N VAL A 36 -7.67 -5.91 -10.89
CA VAL A 36 -6.32 -5.66 -11.39
C VAL A 36 -5.89 -6.84 -12.24
N GLU A 37 -5.35 -6.56 -13.41
CA GLU A 37 -4.86 -7.54 -14.38
C GLU A 37 -3.34 -7.41 -14.49
N MET A 38 -2.63 -8.55 -14.54
CA MET A 38 -1.17 -8.58 -14.75
C MET A 38 -0.89 -8.83 -16.23
N LYS A 39 -0.55 -7.78 -16.99
CA LYS A 39 -0.38 -7.86 -18.45
C LYS A 39 0.92 -7.21 -18.94
N PRO A 40 1.45 -7.60 -20.10
CA PRO A 40 2.66 -6.99 -20.65
C PRO A 40 2.52 -5.48 -20.82
N GLN A 41 3.63 -4.77 -20.72
CA GLN A 41 3.65 -3.33 -20.97
C GLN A 41 3.49 -3.03 -22.46
N GLY A 42 2.79 -1.93 -22.77
CA GLY A 42 2.56 -1.47 -24.14
C GLY A 42 1.28 -2.05 -24.77
N ASN A 43 1.00 -1.60 -25.98
CA ASN A 43 -0.20 -1.98 -26.75
C ASN A 43 0.13 -2.96 -27.88
N ALA A 44 1.19 -3.76 -27.72
CA ALA A 44 1.59 -4.71 -28.74
C ALA A 44 0.48 -5.76 -28.93
N ILE A 45 0.07 -5.96 -30.18
CA ILE A 45 -0.84 -7.04 -30.56
C ILE A 45 0.03 -8.25 -30.86
N PHE A 46 -0.11 -9.29 -30.03
CA PHE A 46 0.65 -10.51 -30.19
C PHE A 46 -0.15 -11.53 -31.03
N PRO A 47 0.52 -12.31 -31.89
CA PRO A 47 -0.04 -13.55 -32.44
C PRO A 47 -0.59 -14.47 -31.33
N ALA A 48 -1.58 -15.31 -31.65
CA ALA A 48 -2.27 -16.13 -30.65
C ALA A 48 -1.35 -17.11 -29.91
N ASP A 49 -0.36 -17.66 -30.62
CA ASP A 49 0.67 -18.55 -30.09
C ASP A 49 1.67 -17.84 -29.16
N GLU A 50 2.06 -16.60 -29.49
CA GLU A 50 2.87 -15.77 -28.60
C GLU A 50 2.09 -15.31 -27.36
N MET A 51 0.79 -15.05 -27.52
CA MET A 51 -0.10 -14.59 -26.45
C MET A 51 -0.17 -15.60 -25.30
N GLU A 52 -0.25 -16.90 -25.60
CA GLU A 52 -0.27 -17.95 -24.57
C GLU A 52 1.05 -18.00 -23.79
N SER A 53 2.18 -17.88 -24.49
CA SER A 53 3.51 -17.82 -23.86
C SER A 53 3.64 -16.62 -22.91
N ILE A 54 3.19 -15.44 -23.36
CA ILE A 54 3.22 -14.21 -22.56
C ILE A 54 2.26 -14.32 -21.37
N ALA A 55 1.08 -14.90 -21.54
CA ALA A 55 0.14 -15.15 -20.45
C ALA A 55 0.75 -16.03 -19.37
N ARG A 56 1.40 -17.13 -19.77
CA ARG A 56 2.14 -18.01 -18.84
C ARG A 56 3.26 -17.26 -18.13
N GLN A 57 4.01 -16.40 -18.82
CA GLN A 57 5.04 -15.55 -18.20
C GLN A 57 4.44 -14.57 -17.18
N MET A 58 3.35 -13.89 -17.51
CA MET A 58 2.65 -12.98 -16.59
C MET A 58 2.14 -13.72 -15.36
N HIS A 59 1.58 -14.92 -15.52
CA HIS A 59 1.18 -15.75 -14.40
C HIS A 59 2.36 -16.27 -13.57
N GLN A 60 3.51 -16.52 -14.19
CA GLN A 60 4.71 -16.84 -13.42
C GLN A 60 5.16 -15.63 -12.57
N GLN A 61 5.06 -14.41 -13.10
CA GLN A 61 5.34 -13.18 -12.35
C GLN A 61 4.38 -13.01 -11.15
N THR A 62 3.10 -13.40 -11.26
CA THR A 62 2.17 -13.31 -10.12
C THR A 62 2.56 -14.23 -8.96
N LYS A 63 3.22 -15.37 -9.24
CA LYS A 63 3.69 -16.30 -8.20
C LYS A 63 4.85 -15.76 -7.37
N GLU A 64 5.56 -14.76 -7.90
CA GLU A 64 6.66 -14.09 -7.23
C GLU A 64 6.23 -12.85 -6.43
N LEU A 65 4.93 -12.50 -6.46
CA LEU A 65 4.41 -11.36 -5.72
C LEU A 65 4.57 -11.56 -4.21
N SER A 66 4.93 -10.48 -3.54
CA SER A 66 5.26 -10.45 -2.13
C SER A 66 4.90 -9.11 -1.49
N GLN A 67 5.09 -9.00 -0.17
CA GLN A 67 4.97 -7.73 0.54
C GLN A 67 5.94 -6.65 0.03
N LEU A 68 7.03 -7.01 -0.65
CA LEU A 68 7.92 -6.04 -1.27
C LEU A 68 7.24 -5.34 -2.45
N ASP A 69 6.37 -6.01 -3.19
CA ASP A 69 5.62 -5.43 -4.30
C ASP A 69 4.55 -4.46 -3.80
N ALA A 70 3.92 -4.76 -2.67
CA ALA A 70 3.09 -3.79 -1.95
C ALA A 70 3.92 -2.60 -1.43
N ASP A 71 5.13 -2.83 -0.91
CA ASP A 71 6.06 -1.76 -0.51
C ASP A 71 6.46 -0.89 -1.72
N MET A 72 6.66 -1.49 -2.89
CA MET A 72 7.00 -0.78 -4.12
C MET A 72 5.86 0.14 -4.57
N LEU A 73 4.61 -0.34 -4.56
CA LEU A 73 3.43 0.50 -4.80
C LEU A 73 3.39 1.72 -3.87
N ASP A 74 3.67 1.51 -2.59
CA ASP A 74 3.68 2.55 -1.58
C ASP A 74 4.79 3.56 -1.83
N ALA A 75 6.00 3.08 -2.11
CA ALA A 75 7.13 3.91 -2.41
C ALA A 75 6.90 4.79 -3.64
N LEU A 76 6.36 4.24 -4.73
CA LEU A 76 6.02 5.01 -5.94
C LEU A 76 4.99 6.10 -5.63
N CYS A 77 3.93 5.77 -4.88
CA CYS A 77 2.93 6.76 -4.48
C CYS A 77 3.52 7.88 -3.62
N ILE A 78 4.33 7.53 -2.61
CA ILE A 78 4.98 8.48 -1.70
C ILE A 78 5.91 9.40 -2.48
N LEU A 79 6.81 8.85 -3.29
CA LEU A 79 7.79 9.62 -4.04
C LEU A 79 7.11 10.55 -5.03
N TRP A 80 6.05 10.10 -5.71
CA TRP A 80 5.28 10.97 -6.59
C TRP A 80 4.59 12.11 -5.83
N MET A 81 3.88 11.80 -4.73
CA MET A 81 3.23 12.84 -3.91
C MET A 81 4.21 13.84 -3.29
N GLN A 82 5.48 13.46 -3.11
CA GLN A 82 6.50 14.34 -2.54
C GLN A 82 7.14 15.28 -3.57
N ASN A 83 7.22 14.87 -4.83
CA ASN A 83 7.98 15.58 -5.85
C ASN A 83 7.12 16.24 -6.93
N ALA A 84 5.92 15.72 -7.20
CA ALA A 84 5.02 16.26 -8.22
C ALA A 84 4.43 17.62 -7.79
N ARG A 85 4.36 18.57 -8.72
CA ARG A 85 3.74 19.90 -8.52
C ARG A 85 2.38 20.00 -9.20
N HIS A 86 2.17 19.18 -10.22
CA HIS A 86 0.96 19.05 -10.99
C HIS A 86 0.57 17.58 -11.18
N PRO A 87 -0.71 17.29 -11.45
CA PRO A 87 -1.18 15.92 -11.60
C PRO A 87 -0.59 15.20 -12.82
N GLU A 88 -0.10 15.93 -13.82
CA GLU A 88 0.47 15.35 -15.04
C GLU A 88 2.01 15.31 -15.00
N ASP A 89 2.60 15.67 -13.86
CA ASP A 89 4.05 15.73 -13.73
C ASP A 89 4.65 14.32 -13.69
N PHE A 90 5.56 14.09 -14.63
CA PHE A 90 6.53 13.02 -14.52
C PHE A 90 7.62 13.42 -13.53
N ILE A 91 7.95 12.52 -12.60
CA ILE A 91 9.11 12.68 -11.72
C ILE A 91 10.20 11.70 -12.10
N THR A 92 11.46 12.04 -11.81
CA THR A 92 12.61 11.13 -11.98
C THR A 92 13.09 10.67 -10.62
N ILE A 93 13.29 9.36 -10.46
CA ILE A 93 13.69 8.71 -9.20
C ILE A 93 14.92 7.84 -9.48
N ASP A 94 15.96 7.94 -8.65
CA ASP A 94 17.07 6.98 -8.64
C ASP A 94 16.64 5.68 -7.96
N LEU A 95 17.03 4.52 -8.51
CA LEU A 95 16.64 3.20 -8.00
C LEU A 95 17.07 2.98 -6.53
N ASP A 96 18.17 3.61 -6.10
CA ASP A 96 18.67 3.58 -4.73
C ASP A 96 17.74 4.25 -3.70
N THR A 97 16.79 5.05 -4.17
CA THR A 97 15.78 5.69 -3.32
C THR A 97 14.88 4.65 -2.65
N PHE A 98 14.58 3.53 -3.31
CA PHE A 98 13.70 2.50 -2.76
C PHE A 98 14.28 1.79 -1.52
N PRO A 99 15.51 1.23 -1.56
CA PRO A 99 16.11 0.66 -0.35
C PRO A 99 16.36 1.73 0.72
N GLN A 100 16.64 2.99 0.34
CA GLN A 100 16.78 4.09 1.29
C GLN A 100 15.48 4.40 2.03
N LEU A 101 14.36 4.45 1.33
CA LEU A 101 13.05 4.72 1.92
C LEU A 101 12.63 3.64 2.92
N ARG A 102 13.07 2.40 2.68
CA ARG A 102 12.93 1.26 3.61
C ARG A 102 13.91 1.28 4.78
N GLY A 103 14.81 2.27 4.85
CA GLY A 103 15.81 2.38 5.91
C GLY A 103 16.95 1.37 5.82
N LEU A 104 17.14 0.74 4.65
CA LEU A 104 18.31 -0.10 4.42
C LEU A 104 19.58 0.76 4.40
N LYS A 105 20.66 0.23 4.95
CA LYS A 105 21.93 0.96 5.02
C LYS A 105 22.78 0.64 3.79
N PRO A 106 23.33 1.65 3.10
CA PRO A 106 24.29 1.41 2.02
C PRO A 106 25.53 0.65 2.51
N LYS A 107 26.24 -0.03 1.61
CA LYS A 107 27.45 -0.78 1.93
C LYS A 107 28.47 0.09 2.63
N LYS A 108 29.27 -0.50 3.53
CA LYS A 108 30.51 0.14 4.01
C LYS A 108 31.61 -0.12 2.97
N GLY A 109 32.16 0.92 2.37
CA GLY A 109 33.35 0.80 1.53
C GLY A 109 34.60 0.54 2.35
N GLY A 110 35.70 0.19 1.67
CA GLY A 110 37.01 -0.10 2.31
C GLY A 110 37.61 1.07 3.09
N SER A 111 37.18 2.31 2.83
CA SER A 111 37.56 3.52 3.57
C SER A 111 36.62 3.86 4.74
N GLY A 112 35.67 2.98 5.08
CA GLY A 112 34.64 3.24 6.10
C GLY A 112 33.51 4.17 5.65
N ARG A 113 33.66 4.84 4.50
CA ARG A 113 32.63 5.67 3.87
C ARG A 113 31.57 4.76 3.24
N ARG A 114 30.29 5.06 3.47
CA ARG A 114 29.18 4.29 2.88
C ARG A 114 28.91 4.75 1.45
N GLY A 115 28.73 3.80 0.52
CA GLY A 115 28.43 4.08 -0.88
C GLY A 115 27.75 2.91 -1.59
N GLY A 116 26.64 3.18 -2.28
CA GLY A 116 25.85 2.20 -3.01
C GLY A 116 25.17 1.12 -2.15
N TYR A 117 24.23 0.39 -2.74
CA TYR A 117 23.57 -0.77 -2.12
C TYR A 117 24.16 -2.09 -2.65
N GLU A 118 23.88 -3.19 -1.97
CA GLU A 118 24.19 -4.54 -2.47
C GLU A 118 23.52 -4.78 -3.83
N PRO A 119 24.22 -5.39 -4.81
CA PRO A 119 23.62 -5.76 -6.10
C PRO A 119 22.34 -6.56 -5.92
N GLU A 120 22.31 -7.48 -4.96
CA GLU A 120 21.13 -8.27 -4.60
C GLU A 120 19.98 -7.38 -4.12
N GLN A 121 20.25 -6.37 -3.29
CA GLN A 121 19.24 -5.42 -2.84
C GLN A 121 18.69 -4.59 -3.99
N ARG A 122 19.56 -4.12 -4.90
CA ARG A 122 19.12 -3.38 -6.09
C ARG A 122 18.27 -4.25 -7.00
N GLN A 123 18.70 -5.48 -7.25
CA GLN A 123 18.00 -6.44 -8.09
C GLN A 123 16.62 -6.75 -7.53
N GLU A 124 16.50 -6.98 -6.22
CA GLU A 124 15.21 -7.25 -5.56
C GLU A 124 14.18 -6.13 -5.79
N HIS A 125 14.61 -4.87 -5.70
CA HIS A 125 13.74 -3.72 -5.96
C HIS A 125 13.47 -3.52 -7.46
N ALA A 126 14.43 -3.79 -8.33
CA ALA A 126 14.22 -3.74 -9.78
C ALA A 126 13.20 -4.80 -10.24
N ASP A 127 13.28 -6.02 -9.71
CA ASP A 127 12.34 -7.10 -10.01
C ASP A 127 10.94 -6.75 -9.50
N SER A 128 10.85 -6.19 -8.29
CA SER A 128 9.58 -5.74 -7.73
C SER A 128 8.96 -4.60 -8.54
N LEU A 129 9.79 -3.63 -8.95
CA LEU A 129 9.37 -2.54 -9.83
C LEU A 129 8.86 -3.06 -11.17
N ARG A 130 9.55 -4.05 -11.75
CA ARG A 130 9.12 -4.71 -13.00
C ARG A 130 7.77 -5.39 -12.84
N ARG A 131 7.54 -6.15 -11.76
CA ARG A 131 6.21 -6.76 -11.50
C ARG A 131 5.12 -5.72 -11.35
N VAL A 132 5.35 -4.68 -10.55
CA VAL A 132 4.39 -3.56 -10.38
C VAL A 132 4.10 -2.83 -11.70
N SER A 133 5.07 -2.78 -12.61
CA SER A 133 4.94 -2.15 -13.93
C SER A 133 3.90 -2.83 -14.84
N HIS A 134 3.58 -4.10 -14.59
CA HIS A 134 2.64 -4.91 -15.37
C HIS A 134 1.19 -4.81 -14.87
N LEU A 135 0.94 -4.06 -13.79
CA LEU A 135 -0.39 -3.92 -13.22
C LEU A 135 -1.26 -2.99 -14.05
N HIS A 136 -2.43 -3.48 -14.46
CA HIS A 136 -3.47 -2.73 -15.13
C HIS A 136 -4.76 -2.74 -14.31
N LEU A 137 -5.34 -1.57 -14.09
CA LEU A 137 -6.52 -1.40 -13.24
C LEU A 137 -7.76 -1.25 -14.11
N HIS A 138 -8.79 -2.03 -13.80
CA HIS A 138 -10.10 -2.03 -14.45
C HIS A 138 -11.17 -1.74 -13.40
N MET A 139 -11.35 -0.47 -13.05
CA MET A 139 -12.26 -0.05 -11.98
C MET A 139 -13.63 0.27 -12.56
N HIS A 140 -14.66 -0.48 -12.17
CA HIS A 140 -16.05 -0.20 -12.55
C HIS A 140 -16.63 0.94 -11.70
N GLU A 141 -16.28 0.97 -10.42
CA GLU A 141 -16.61 2.08 -9.52
C GLU A 141 -15.34 2.54 -8.81
N LEU A 142 -15.02 3.82 -8.90
CA LEU A 142 -13.98 4.44 -8.09
C LEU A 142 -14.51 5.74 -7.47
N SER A 143 -14.50 5.79 -6.15
CA SER A 143 -14.97 6.94 -5.36
C SER A 143 -13.82 7.90 -5.10
N PHE A 144 -14.01 9.17 -5.47
CA PHE A 144 -13.05 10.24 -5.21
C PHE A 144 -13.80 11.55 -4.92
N TYR A 145 -13.11 12.50 -4.28
CA TYR A 145 -13.70 13.76 -3.88
C TYR A 145 -13.26 14.89 -4.81
N ARG A 146 -14.20 15.76 -5.16
CA ARG A 146 -13.93 17.04 -5.81
C ARG A 146 -14.48 18.19 -4.98
N ASP A 147 -13.84 19.35 -5.09
CA ASP A 147 -14.41 20.58 -4.56
C ASP A 147 -15.72 20.89 -5.29
N ASN A 148 -16.73 21.31 -4.52
CA ASN A 148 -18.05 21.62 -5.05
C ASN A 148 -18.11 22.91 -5.88
N GLY A 149 -16.98 23.60 -6.07
CA GLY A 149 -16.87 24.85 -6.82
C GLY A 149 -17.59 26.05 -6.19
N SER A 150 -18.21 25.88 -5.01
CA SER A 150 -18.98 26.93 -4.34
C SER A 150 -18.08 27.74 -3.42
N LYS A 151 -17.91 29.03 -3.73
CA LYS A 151 -17.22 29.99 -2.85
C LYS A 151 -18.01 30.30 -1.57
N THR A 152 -19.33 30.09 -1.57
CA THR A 152 -20.25 30.45 -0.47
C THR A 152 -20.55 29.30 0.49
N LYS A 153 -20.48 28.05 0.03
CA LYS A 153 -20.56 26.85 0.87
C LYS A 153 -19.44 25.90 0.48
N PRO A 154 -18.20 26.13 0.96
CA PRO A 154 -17.10 25.20 0.68
C PRO A 154 -17.50 23.81 1.16
N GLY A 155 -17.43 22.84 0.25
CA GLY A 155 -17.85 21.48 0.50
C GLY A 155 -17.29 20.54 -0.56
N ARG A 156 -17.28 19.25 -0.25
CA ARG A 156 -16.75 18.21 -1.13
C ARG A 156 -17.88 17.35 -1.64
N ARG A 157 -17.84 17.03 -2.93
CA ARG A 157 -18.75 16.08 -3.54
C ARG A 157 -18.01 14.78 -3.82
N GLU A 158 -18.45 13.70 -3.19
CA GLU A 158 -18.06 12.35 -3.58
C GLU A 158 -18.59 12.08 -4.99
N THR A 159 -17.72 11.63 -5.88
CA THR A 159 -18.06 11.25 -7.25
C THR A 159 -17.58 9.83 -7.49
N ARG A 160 -18.39 9.05 -8.20
CA ARG A 160 -18.06 7.69 -8.64
C ARG A 160 -17.95 7.66 -10.15
N ARG A 161 -16.90 7.02 -10.65
CA ARG A 161 -16.74 6.77 -12.09
C ARG A 161 -15.96 5.49 -12.35
N GLY A 162 -16.18 4.90 -13.50
CA GLY A 162 -15.31 3.85 -14.03
C GLY A 162 -14.00 4.44 -14.55
N VAL A 163 -12.90 3.73 -14.33
CA VAL A 163 -11.56 4.12 -14.77
C VAL A 163 -10.78 2.88 -15.16
N GLU A 164 -10.16 2.92 -16.33
CA GLU A 164 -9.26 1.88 -16.82
C GLU A 164 -7.89 2.48 -17.17
N GLY A 165 -6.83 1.72 -16.94
CA GLY A 165 -5.48 2.09 -17.35
C GLY A 165 -4.39 1.39 -16.54
N PRO A 166 -3.11 1.56 -16.92
CA PRO A 166 -2.00 1.03 -16.13
C PRO A 166 -2.00 1.64 -14.72
N ALA A 167 -1.44 0.93 -13.74
CA ALA A 167 -1.24 1.47 -12.40
C ALA A 167 -0.27 2.66 -12.44
N PHE A 168 0.81 2.54 -13.22
CA PHE A 168 1.84 3.55 -13.42
C PHE A 168 2.34 3.54 -14.86
N PHE A 169 2.64 4.73 -15.38
CA PHE A 169 3.46 4.90 -16.56
C PHE A 169 4.92 5.02 -16.11
N LEU A 170 5.73 4.03 -16.47
CA LEU A 170 7.13 3.95 -16.10
C LEU A 170 8.01 4.00 -17.35
N THR A 171 9.06 4.82 -17.30
CA THR A 171 10.17 4.75 -18.25
C THR A 171 11.42 4.35 -17.50
N LEU A 172 11.98 3.20 -17.84
CA LEU A 172 13.23 2.71 -17.26
C LEU A 172 14.41 3.35 -17.99
N MET A 173 15.37 3.87 -17.23
CA MET A 173 16.58 4.51 -17.73
C MET A 173 17.78 3.81 -17.09
N GLY A 174 18.86 3.67 -17.86
CA GLY A 174 20.00 2.89 -17.41
C GLY A 174 21.05 2.69 -18.48
N GLN A 175 22.05 1.88 -18.16
CA GLN A 175 23.11 1.49 -19.10
C GLN A 175 22.78 0.15 -19.73
N SER A 176 22.95 0.04 -21.05
CA SER A 176 22.86 -1.26 -21.72
C SER A 176 24.03 -2.15 -21.30
N ARG A 177 23.71 -3.37 -20.88
CA ARG A 177 24.68 -4.43 -20.62
C ARG A 177 25.07 -5.13 -21.93
N LEU A 178 26.16 -5.89 -21.89
CA LEU A 178 26.68 -6.63 -23.04
C LEU A 178 25.71 -7.68 -23.60
N ASP A 179 24.78 -8.17 -22.78
CA ASP A 179 23.73 -9.12 -23.15
C ASP A 179 22.47 -8.44 -23.74
N GLY A 180 22.49 -7.12 -23.91
CA GLY A 180 21.35 -6.33 -24.39
C GLY A 180 20.32 -5.98 -23.32
N SER A 181 20.49 -6.45 -22.08
CA SER A 181 19.61 -6.04 -20.96
C SER A 181 19.93 -4.61 -20.50
N LEU A 182 18.97 -3.95 -19.86
CA LEU A 182 19.13 -2.61 -19.30
C LEU A 182 19.47 -2.70 -17.80
N ASP A 183 20.62 -2.18 -17.41
CA ASP A 183 20.97 -1.94 -16.01
C ASP A 183 20.29 -0.65 -15.53
N VAL A 184 19.09 -0.80 -14.96
CA VAL A 184 18.24 0.33 -14.58
C VAL A 184 18.86 1.09 -13.39
N ASP A 185 19.16 2.37 -13.58
CA ASP A 185 19.65 3.25 -12.52
C ASP A 185 18.59 4.28 -12.10
N ARG A 186 17.69 4.64 -13.02
CA ARG A 186 16.67 5.67 -12.84
C ARG A 186 15.36 5.25 -13.47
N ILE A 187 14.27 5.81 -12.94
CA ILE A 187 12.96 5.73 -13.56
C ILE A 187 12.33 7.09 -13.71
N ARG A 188 11.53 7.24 -14.76
CA ARG A 188 10.55 8.31 -14.90
C ARG A 188 9.17 7.74 -14.56
N LEU A 189 8.45 8.40 -13.65
CA LEU A 189 7.22 7.92 -13.05
C LEU A 189 6.08 8.92 -13.24
N LEU A 190 4.94 8.44 -13.72
CA LEU A 190 3.64 9.11 -13.65
C LEU A 190 2.56 8.10 -13.21
N PRO A 191 1.73 8.39 -12.19
CA PRO A 191 0.63 7.52 -11.81
C PRO A 191 -0.40 7.39 -12.93
N GLY A 192 -1.01 6.22 -13.02
CA GLY A 192 -2.08 5.99 -13.97
C GLY A 192 -3.39 6.67 -13.58
N PRO A 193 -4.41 6.65 -14.47
CA PRO A 193 -5.64 7.43 -14.30
C PRO A 193 -6.39 7.15 -12.99
N ALA A 194 -6.41 5.90 -12.52
CA ALA A 194 -7.05 5.51 -11.27
C ALA A 194 -6.29 6.08 -10.06
N PHE A 195 -4.97 5.89 -10.02
CA PHE A 195 -4.11 6.43 -8.98
C PHE A 195 -4.12 7.96 -8.94
N MET A 196 -4.15 8.61 -10.09
CA MET A 196 -4.17 10.07 -10.17
C MET A 196 -5.34 10.69 -9.42
N LEU A 197 -6.54 10.12 -9.53
CA LEU A 197 -7.71 10.55 -8.77
C LEU A 197 -7.59 10.34 -7.26
N TYR A 198 -6.75 9.39 -6.88
CA TYR A 198 -6.56 8.98 -5.50
C TYR A 198 -5.44 9.78 -4.81
N LEU A 199 -4.34 10.02 -5.53
CA LEU A 199 -3.14 10.70 -5.04
C LEU A 199 -3.26 12.22 -5.14
N TRP A 200 -4.04 12.73 -6.10
CA TRP A 200 -4.22 14.16 -6.32
C TRP A 200 -5.64 14.61 -5.98
N GLY A 201 -5.78 15.62 -5.11
CA GLY A 201 -7.06 16.28 -4.81
C GLY A 201 -7.51 16.25 -3.33
N PRO A 202 -8.74 16.77 -3.07
CA PRO A 202 -9.29 17.00 -1.73
C PRO A 202 -9.76 15.70 -1.05
N GLY A 203 -8.81 14.80 -0.77
CA GLY A 203 -9.05 13.46 -0.23
C GLY A 203 -7.82 12.53 -0.31
N ARG A 204 -6.67 13.09 -0.72
CA ARG A 204 -5.39 12.39 -0.83
C ARG A 204 -5.04 11.62 0.44
N GLN A 205 -4.53 10.40 0.26
CA GLN A 205 -3.97 9.61 1.36
C GLN A 205 -2.69 10.27 1.89
N THR A 206 -2.43 10.16 3.19
CA THR A 206 -1.16 10.61 3.76
C THR A 206 -0.03 9.67 3.32
N ALA A 207 1.03 10.23 2.74
CA ALA A 207 2.31 9.54 2.60
C ALA A 207 2.97 9.20 3.97
N LEU A 208 2.55 9.88 5.05
CA LEU A 208 3.21 9.86 6.35
C LEU A 208 3.27 8.47 7.02
N ILE A 209 2.12 7.80 7.18
CA ILE A 209 2.08 6.45 7.78
C ILE A 209 2.76 5.44 6.86
N ASP A 210 2.50 5.54 5.56
CA ASP A 210 3.03 4.59 4.58
C ASP A 210 4.58 4.62 4.60
N ALA A 211 5.22 5.78 4.80
CA ALA A 211 6.68 5.87 4.95
C ALA A 211 7.22 5.17 6.21
N LYS A 212 6.51 5.23 7.35
CA LYS A 212 6.90 4.48 8.56
C LYS A 212 6.74 2.98 8.35
N ILE A 213 5.66 2.56 7.71
CA ILE A 213 5.38 1.15 7.39
C ILE A 213 6.43 0.55 6.46
N LEU A 214 6.95 1.33 5.51
CA LEU A 214 7.98 0.87 4.58
C LEU A 214 9.26 0.40 5.28
N ARG A 215 9.58 0.97 6.45
CA ARG A 215 10.77 0.62 7.24
C ARG A 215 10.70 -0.75 7.90
N TYR A 216 9.51 -1.32 8.04
CA TYR A 216 9.38 -2.70 8.52
C TYR A 216 10.03 -3.69 7.56
N ASN A 217 10.60 -4.76 8.10
CA ASN A 217 11.13 -5.83 7.27
C ASN A 217 9.97 -6.68 6.69
N HIS A 218 9.85 -6.74 5.37
CA HIS A 218 8.82 -7.50 4.64
C HIS A 218 8.75 -9.01 4.94
N HIS A 219 9.83 -9.64 5.43
CA HIS A 219 9.82 -11.05 5.82
C HIS A 219 9.55 -11.27 7.31
N ARG A 220 10.10 -10.41 8.18
CA ARG A 220 10.06 -10.62 9.63
C ARG A 220 8.94 -9.86 10.33
N GLN A 221 8.41 -8.84 9.69
CA GLN A 221 7.42 -7.90 10.24
C GLN A 221 6.25 -7.69 9.26
N GLU A 222 5.92 -8.74 8.51
CA GLU A 222 4.76 -8.74 7.61
C GLU A 222 3.44 -8.40 8.35
N PRO A 223 3.14 -8.98 9.54
CA PRO A 223 1.92 -8.63 10.27
C PRO A 223 1.82 -7.15 10.63
N GLU A 224 2.93 -6.52 11.04
CA GLU A 224 3.01 -5.09 11.32
C GLU A 224 2.73 -4.26 10.06
N LYS A 225 3.30 -4.65 8.90
CA LYS A 225 3.04 -3.96 7.62
C LYS A 225 1.57 -4.04 7.22
N LEU A 226 1.01 -5.24 7.24
CA LEU A 226 -0.35 -5.48 6.81
C LEU A 226 -1.35 -4.74 7.70
N LEU A 227 -1.21 -4.87 9.01
CA LEU A 227 -2.11 -4.19 9.93
C LEU A 227 -1.93 -2.67 9.87
N GLY A 228 -0.69 -2.18 9.76
CA GLY A 228 -0.43 -0.75 9.57
C GLY A 228 -1.13 -0.18 8.33
N ARG A 229 -1.07 -0.88 7.19
CA ARG A 229 -1.74 -0.46 5.94
C ARG A 229 -3.25 -0.44 6.09
N TYR A 230 -3.81 -1.48 6.73
CA TYR A 230 -5.24 -1.55 7.01
C TYR A 230 -5.70 -0.37 7.87
N LEU A 231 -4.96 -0.06 8.95
CA LEU A 231 -5.27 1.06 9.84
C LEU A 231 -5.19 2.41 9.12
N SER A 232 -4.13 2.63 8.33
CA SER A 232 -3.96 3.83 7.49
C SER A 232 -5.18 4.07 6.58
N TRP A 233 -5.63 3.03 5.87
CA TRP A 233 -6.82 3.08 5.03
C TRP A 233 -8.11 3.32 5.84
N GLN A 234 -8.26 2.65 6.99
CA GLN A 234 -9.43 2.82 7.86
C GLN A 234 -9.54 4.25 8.39
N TRP A 235 -8.45 4.90 8.77
CA TRP A 235 -8.47 6.28 9.22
C TRP A 235 -8.78 7.26 8.11
N LYS A 236 -8.33 6.99 6.87
CA LYS A 236 -8.81 7.74 5.70
C LYS A 236 -10.33 7.68 5.59
N ILE A 237 -10.93 6.49 5.63
CA ILE A 237 -12.39 6.32 5.55
C ILE A 237 -13.11 7.02 6.71
N ARG A 238 -12.59 6.86 7.93
CA ARG A 238 -13.19 7.41 9.15
C ARG A 238 -13.05 8.92 9.24
N SER A 239 -12.02 9.50 8.61
CA SER A 239 -11.81 10.95 8.60
C SER A 239 -13.00 11.72 8.08
N THR A 240 -13.68 11.22 7.05
CA THR A 240 -14.87 11.84 6.47
C THR A 240 -16.01 11.98 7.49
N LYS A 241 -16.08 11.08 8.49
CA LYS A 241 -17.14 11.05 9.51
C LYS A 241 -16.65 11.48 10.90
N GLY A 242 -15.35 11.76 11.07
CA GLY A 242 -14.74 12.04 12.37
C GLY A 242 -14.74 10.86 13.36
N THR A 243 -14.93 9.62 12.88
CA THR A 243 -15.14 8.43 13.74
C THR A 243 -13.88 7.62 13.97
N TYR A 244 -12.75 8.29 14.24
CA TYR A 244 -11.44 7.63 14.39
C TYR A 244 -11.44 6.54 15.49
N SER A 245 -12.08 6.82 16.63
CA SER A 245 -12.10 5.93 17.81
C SER A 245 -13.07 4.75 17.71
N LYS A 246 -13.69 4.50 16.54
CA LYS A 246 -14.58 3.34 16.37
C LYS A 246 -13.79 2.04 16.64
N PRO A 247 -14.27 1.13 17.50
CA PRO A 247 -13.54 -0.10 17.80
C PRO A 247 -13.44 -1.05 16.59
N TYR A 248 -12.41 -1.88 16.60
CA TYR A 248 -12.16 -2.97 15.67
C TYR A 248 -12.42 -4.31 16.34
N ARG A 249 -12.97 -5.28 15.62
CA ARG A 249 -13.07 -6.66 16.13
C ARG A 249 -11.70 -7.32 16.10
N VAL A 250 -11.36 -8.09 17.13
CA VAL A 250 -10.12 -8.89 17.19
C VAL A 250 -10.00 -9.80 15.98
N SER A 251 -11.08 -10.50 15.59
CA SER A 251 -11.09 -11.36 14.41
C SER A 251 -10.71 -10.62 13.13
N THR A 252 -11.17 -9.38 12.97
CA THR A 252 -10.78 -8.53 11.84
C THR A 252 -9.29 -8.18 11.92
N LEU A 253 -8.78 -7.74 13.06
CA LEU A 253 -7.37 -7.39 13.20
C LEU A 253 -6.44 -8.59 12.91
N LEU A 254 -6.81 -9.78 13.39
CA LEU A 254 -6.08 -11.01 13.11
C LEU A 254 -6.11 -11.37 11.63
N LYS A 255 -7.28 -11.31 10.99
CA LYS A 255 -7.44 -11.54 9.56
C LYS A 255 -6.54 -10.60 8.75
N GLU A 256 -6.63 -9.30 9.00
CA GLU A 256 -5.86 -8.30 8.24
C GLU A 256 -4.35 -8.42 8.52
N ALA A 257 -3.94 -8.83 9.72
CA ALA A 257 -2.54 -9.10 10.06
C ALA A 257 -2.04 -10.49 9.59
N ARG A 258 -2.89 -11.30 8.94
CA ARG A 258 -2.62 -12.72 8.58
C ARG A 258 -2.13 -13.55 9.78
N LEU A 259 -2.80 -13.37 10.91
CA LEU A 259 -2.58 -14.14 12.13
C LEU A 259 -3.75 -15.11 12.33
N GLU A 260 -3.42 -16.38 12.54
CA GLU A 260 -4.41 -17.41 12.87
C GLU A 260 -4.50 -17.61 14.40
N LEU A 261 -5.70 -17.96 14.86
CA LEU A 261 -5.92 -18.33 16.25
C LEU A 261 -5.30 -19.71 16.51
N ASP A 262 -4.32 -19.78 17.42
CA ASP A 262 -3.88 -21.06 17.99
C ASP A 262 -4.98 -21.56 18.92
N THR A 263 -5.84 -22.46 18.41
CA THR A 263 -6.98 -23.02 19.14
C THR A 263 -6.55 -23.83 20.36
N THR A 264 -5.31 -24.35 20.37
CA THR A 264 -4.77 -25.12 21.50
C THR A 264 -4.23 -24.19 22.57
N ARG A 265 -3.62 -23.07 22.17
CA ARG A 265 -3.02 -22.07 23.07
C ARG A 265 -3.40 -20.64 22.63
N PRO A 266 -4.67 -20.22 22.81
CA PRO A 266 -5.14 -18.89 22.39
C PRO A 266 -4.33 -17.71 22.96
N GLY A 267 -3.77 -17.89 24.16
CA GLY A 267 -2.88 -16.92 24.79
C GLY A 267 -1.66 -16.53 23.95
N ARG A 268 -1.14 -17.45 23.11
CA ARG A 268 -0.02 -17.15 22.21
C ARG A 268 -0.42 -16.17 21.11
N THR A 269 -1.57 -16.39 20.47
CA THR A 269 -2.08 -15.47 19.43
C THR A 269 -2.43 -14.12 20.05
N GLN A 270 -3.04 -14.09 21.24
CA GLN A 270 -3.32 -12.85 21.96
C GLN A 270 -2.05 -12.05 22.27
N GLN A 271 -1.02 -12.68 22.84
CA GLN A 271 0.25 -12.04 23.13
C GLN A 271 0.94 -11.55 21.85
N ARG A 272 0.86 -12.32 20.76
CA ARG A 272 1.42 -11.92 19.47
C ARG A 272 0.72 -10.67 18.91
N LEU A 273 -0.61 -10.60 18.97
CA LEU A 273 -1.37 -9.42 18.57
C LEU A 273 -1.02 -8.21 19.45
N GLY A 274 -0.93 -8.40 20.77
CA GLY A 274 -0.53 -7.33 21.69
C GLY A 274 0.86 -6.78 21.37
N LYS A 275 1.85 -7.66 21.18
CA LYS A 275 3.23 -7.28 20.80
C LYS A 275 3.28 -6.55 19.45
N LEU A 276 2.48 -6.97 18.48
CA LEU A 276 2.35 -6.31 17.19
C LEU A 276 1.84 -4.87 17.40
N LEU A 277 0.75 -4.68 18.14
CA LEU A 277 0.19 -3.36 18.43
C LEU A 277 1.15 -2.49 19.24
N ASP A 278 1.87 -3.06 20.21
CA ASP A 278 2.90 -2.35 20.97
C ASP A 278 4.07 -1.91 20.08
N THR A 279 4.44 -2.72 19.08
CA THR A 279 5.46 -2.36 18.08
C THR A 279 4.99 -1.19 17.23
N LEU A 280 3.76 -1.25 16.70
CA LEU A 280 3.16 -0.14 15.94
C LEU A 280 3.06 1.14 16.79
N LYS A 281 2.77 1.02 18.08
CA LYS A 281 2.72 2.15 19.02
C LYS A 281 4.10 2.75 19.25
N ARG A 282 5.09 1.92 19.59
CA ARG A 282 6.47 2.35 19.83
C ARG A 282 7.06 3.07 18.62
N ASP A 283 6.74 2.60 17.43
CA ASP A 283 7.27 3.16 16.18
C ASP A 283 6.41 4.34 15.67
N GLY A 284 5.38 4.74 16.43
CA GLY A 284 4.53 5.90 16.14
C GLY A 284 3.65 5.74 14.89
N VAL A 285 3.31 4.49 14.52
CA VAL A 285 2.31 4.17 13.49
C VAL A 285 0.90 4.30 14.07
N ILE A 286 0.71 3.92 15.34
CA ILE A 286 -0.50 4.18 16.13
C ILE A 286 -0.14 5.02 17.36
N ARG A 287 -1.09 5.78 17.91
CA ARG A 287 -0.90 6.53 19.16
C ARG A 287 -1.09 5.63 20.38
N SER A 288 -2.17 4.88 20.38
CA SER A 288 -2.60 4.08 21.52
C SER A 288 -3.45 2.90 21.04
N TRP A 289 -3.54 1.88 21.89
CA TRP A 289 -4.52 0.81 21.73
C TRP A 289 -4.95 0.30 23.10
N HIS A 290 -6.19 -0.17 23.20
CA HIS A 290 -6.70 -0.86 24.38
C HIS A 290 -7.92 -1.72 24.02
N TYR A 291 -8.17 -2.77 24.78
CA TYR A 291 -9.43 -3.49 24.71
C TYR A 291 -10.56 -2.63 25.28
N GLN A 292 -11.75 -2.69 24.68
CA GLN A 292 -12.90 -1.96 25.17
C GLN A 292 -13.41 -2.55 26.49
N ASN A 293 -13.61 -3.87 26.55
CA ASN A 293 -14.20 -4.55 27.71
C ASN A 293 -13.47 -5.85 28.11
N TRP A 294 -12.35 -6.20 27.46
CA TRP A 294 -11.70 -7.49 27.65
C TRP A 294 -10.51 -7.42 28.61
N SER A 295 -10.50 -8.35 29.58
CA SER A 295 -9.34 -8.70 30.40
C SER A 295 -9.30 -10.22 30.59
N LEU A 296 -8.13 -10.76 30.95
CA LEU A 296 -8.01 -12.18 31.32
C LEU A 296 -8.84 -12.50 32.57
N ASP A 297 -9.03 -11.53 33.46
CA ASP A 297 -9.81 -11.70 34.69
C ASP A 297 -11.31 -11.92 34.41
N ASN A 298 -11.80 -11.40 33.28
CA ASN A 298 -13.18 -11.52 32.83
C ASN A 298 -13.37 -12.62 31.76
N ALA A 299 -12.31 -13.35 31.42
CA ALA A 299 -12.35 -14.38 30.38
C ALA A 299 -12.95 -15.70 30.92
N PRO A 300 -13.71 -16.46 30.10
CA PRO A 300 -14.16 -17.79 30.47
C PRO A 300 -13.00 -18.74 30.81
N ALA A 301 -13.19 -19.63 31.78
CA ALA A 301 -12.13 -20.53 32.25
C ALA A 301 -11.62 -21.53 31.18
N ARG A 302 -12.44 -21.88 30.18
CA ARG A 302 -12.07 -22.75 29.05
C ARG A 302 -12.66 -22.22 27.74
N GLY A 303 -11.94 -22.43 26.64
CA GLY A 303 -12.42 -22.07 25.30
C GLY A 303 -12.62 -20.56 25.10
N TRP A 304 -11.85 -19.73 25.80
CA TRP A 304 -11.99 -18.27 25.72
C TRP A 304 -11.49 -17.68 24.39
N GLY A 305 -10.77 -18.45 23.57
CA GLY A 305 -10.24 -17.99 22.27
C GLY A 305 -11.34 -17.50 21.33
N GLU A 306 -12.41 -18.27 21.14
CA GLU A 306 -13.53 -17.93 20.28
C GLU A 306 -14.36 -16.72 20.79
N PRO A 307 -14.68 -16.61 22.10
CA PRO A 307 -15.18 -15.36 22.68
C PRO A 307 -14.25 -14.17 22.42
N TRP A 308 -12.95 -14.32 22.63
CA TRP A 308 -11.96 -13.25 22.43
C TRP A 308 -11.94 -12.71 21.00
N LEU A 309 -12.19 -13.56 19.99
CA LEU A 309 -12.31 -13.12 18.59
C LEU A 309 -13.42 -12.08 18.36
N ARG A 310 -14.46 -12.06 19.21
CA ARG A 310 -15.58 -11.13 19.11
C ARG A 310 -15.33 -9.81 19.83
N GLU A 311 -14.28 -9.74 20.63
CA GLU A 311 -13.92 -8.57 21.42
C GLU A 311 -13.50 -7.39 20.55
N LEU A 312 -13.59 -6.23 21.18
CA LEU A 312 -13.38 -4.94 20.55
C LEU A 312 -12.10 -4.29 21.07
N VAL A 313 -11.29 -3.81 20.13
CA VAL A 313 -10.05 -3.07 20.39
C VAL A 313 -10.20 -1.66 19.82
N ILE A 314 -9.98 -0.66 20.65
CA ILE A 314 -9.88 0.73 20.20
C ILE A 314 -8.41 0.98 19.86
N ILE A 315 -8.16 1.49 18.66
CA ILE A 315 -6.82 1.85 18.16
C ILE A 315 -6.89 3.29 17.63
N GLU A 316 -6.08 4.17 18.22
CA GLU A 316 -6.11 5.60 17.89
C GLU A 316 -4.99 5.98 16.92
N PRO A 317 -5.28 6.82 15.90
CA PRO A 317 -4.27 7.35 15.01
C PRO A 317 -3.30 8.30 15.72
N PRO A 318 -2.07 8.44 15.19
CA PRO A 318 -1.17 9.54 15.56
C PRO A 318 -1.83 10.91 15.35
N GLU A 319 -1.45 11.90 16.16
CA GLU A 319 -2.01 13.25 16.09
C GLU A 319 -1.76 13.91 14.73
N SER A 320 -0.60 13.66 14.12
CA SER A 320 -0.27 14.17 12.78
C SER A 320 -1.26 13.73 11.70
N ILE A 321 -1.88 12.55 11.86
CA ILE A 321 -2.86 12.00 10.93
C ILE A 321 -4.22 12.63 11.13
N VAL A 322 -4.62 12.82 12.38
CA VAL A 322 -5.84 13.58 12.73
C VAL A 322 -5.71 15.00 12.21
N ALA A 323 -4.59 15.67 12.49
CA ALA A 323 -4.30 17.03 12.05
C ALA A 323 -4.31 17.15 10.51
N TYR A 324 -3.66 16.22 9.80
CA TYR A 324 -3.65 16.22 8.34
C TYR A 324 -5.06 16.13 7.75
N TYR A 325 -5.86 15.17 8.19
CA TYR A 325 -7.18 14.97 7.64
C TYR A 325 -8.15 16.08 8.06
N MET A 326 -8.07 16.58 9.30
CA MET A 326 -8.85 17.75 9.74
C MET A 326 -8.47 19.03 8.98
N GLY A 327 -7.18 19.27 8.76
CA GLY A 327 -6.68 20.41 7.99
C GLY A 327 -7.13 20.36 6.53
N ASN A 328 -7.04 19.19 5.90
CA ASN A 328 -7.57 18.99 4.56
C ASN A 328 -9.09 19.18 4.53
N LEU A 329 -9.86 18.65 5.48
CA LEU A 329 -11.33 18.81 5.52
C LEU A 329 -11.80 20.28 5.62
N ARG A 330 -10.97 21.17 6.18
CA ARG A 330 -11.26 22.61 6.31
C ARG A 330 -10.92 23.46 5.08
N GLY A 331 -10.52 22.84 3.96
CA GLY A 331 -10.28 23.55 2.69
C GLY A 331 -8.94 24.31 2.62
N ALA A 332 -8.08 24.19 3.63
CA ALA A 332 -6.69 24.56 3.49
C ALA A 332 -6.00 23.46 2.68
N LEU A 333 -5.91 23.64 1.35
CA LEU A 333 -4.95 22.90 0.55
C LEU A 333 -3.57 23.20 1.16
N PRO A 334 -2.81 22.21 1.67
CA PRO A 334 -1.40 22.45 1.92
C PRO A 334 -0.79 22.66 0.54
N ASP A 335 -0.20 23.82 0.28
CA ASP A 335 0.41 24.28 -0.98
C ASP A 335 1.19 23.19 -1.71
N GLY A 336 0.53 22.27 -2.43
CA GLY A 336 1.12 21.12 -3.12
C GLY A 336 2.02 20.19 -2.29
N LYS A 337 2.44 20.57 -1.08
CA LYS A 337 3.52 19.94 -0.36
C LYS A 337 2.96 18.80 0.49
N PRO A 338 3.60 17.63 0.49
CA PRO A 338 3.37 16.64 1.54
C PRO A 338 3.66 17.29 2.89
N ALA A 339 3.00 16.84 3.95
CA ALA A 339 3.43 17.19 5.30
C ALA A 339 4.92 16.79 5.46
N PRO A 340 5.77 17.65 6.03
CA PRO A 340 7.16 17.27 6.31
C PRO A 340 7.15 16.00 7.16
N LEU A 341 8.08 15.09 6.86
CA LEU A 341 8.32 13.94 7.72
C LEU A 341 8.82 14.50 9.04
N ASP A 342 8.12 14.21 10.15
CA ASP A 342 8.66 14.48 11.48
C ASP A 342 10.03 13.78 11.58
N GLU A 343 11.08 14.56 11.89
CA GLU A 343 12.46 14.07 12.05
C GLU A 343 12.60 13.03 13.17
#